data_AF-A0A7K6AX87-F1
#
_entry.id   AF-A0A7K6AX87-F1
#
_cell.length_a   1.000
_cell.length_b   1.000
_cell.length_c   1.000
_cell.angle_alpha   90.00
_cell.angle_beta   90.00
_cell.angle_gamma   90.00
#
_symmetry.space_group_name_H-M   'P 1'
#
loop_
_entity.id
_entity.type
_entity.pdbx_description
1 polymer ?
#
loop_
_entity_poly.entity_id
_entity_poly.type
_entity_poly.pdbx_seq_one_letter_code
_entity_poly.pdbx_strand_id
1 'polypeptide(L)'
;MGGSGSSQGGRTVSFGLDERQQVRVLHGIKLSEDVVNRMKQSPQSKRDNQRWPHPSSGTVQSPLAAGGKRKSPTGSMLQVDVGKYYFCSLELTSSGRYEQEQALVQEELLRLAKREREAASEALNTTLQRERKSTNEERQKAAQL
;
A
#
# COMPACT_ATOMS: atom_id res chain seq x y z
N MET A 1 -16.39 -30.92 13.45
CA MET A 1 -16.96 -29.89 12.56
C MET A 1 -16.28 -30.06 11.21
N GLY A 2 -16.93 -30.82 10.32
CA GLY A 2 -16.39 -31.20 9.02
C GLY A 2 -16.93 -30.30 7.91
N GLY A 3 -16.11 -30.06 6.90
CA GLY A 3 -16.50 -29.36 5.68
C GLY A 3 -15.72 -29.91 4.50
N SER A 4 -16.11 -31.10 4.03
CA SER A 4 -15.78 -31.55 2.67
C SER A 4 -16.87 -31.06 1.73
N GLY A 5 -16.50 -30.41 0.62
CA GLY A 5 -17.40 -30.30 -0.52
C GLY A 5 -17.13 -29.18 -1.51
N SER A 6 -16.73 -29.60 -2.71
CA SER A 6 -17.02 -28.99 -4.02
C SER A 6 -16.15 -27.84 -4.54
N SER A 7 -15.41 -28.13 -5.63
CA SER A 7 -15.34 -27.24 -6.80
C SER A 7 -14.76 -28.01 -8.00
N GLN A 8 -15.53 -28.94 -8.56
CA GLN A 8 -15.39 -29.31 -9.97
C GLN A 8 -15.80 -28.07 -10.79
N GLY A 9 -14.85 -27.19 -11.10
CA GLY A 9 -15.05 -26.01 -11.96
C GLY A 9 -15.20 -24.64 -11.27
N GLY A 10 -14.84 -24.51 -9.99
CA GLY A 10 -14.84 -23.23 -9.27
C GLY A 10 -13.47 -22.53 -9.26
N ARG A 11 -13.46 -21.19 -9.26
CA ARG A 11 -12.26 -20.37 -9.03
C ARG A 11 -11.61 -20.79 -7.70
N THR A 12 -10.38 -21.30 -7.73
CA THR A 12 -9.64 -21.69 -6.52
C THR A 12 -8.94 -20.50 -5.90
N VAL A 13 -8.96 -20.41 -4.57
CA VAL A 13 -8.35 -19.32 -3.80
C VAL A 13 -7.37 -19.92 -2.79
N SER A 14 -6.20 -19.30 -2.63
CA SER A 14 -5.19 -19.70 -1.65
C SER A 14 -5.17 -18.72 -0.48
N PHE A 15 -4.87 -19.19 0.72
CA PHE A 15 -4.78 -18.35 1.92
C PHE A 15 -3.34 -18.33 2.45
N GLY A 16 -2.93 -17.20 3.03
CA GLY A 16 -1.64 -17.03 3.69
C GLY A 16 -1.72 -16.04 4.84
N LEU A 17 -0.71 -15.97 5.70
CA LEU A 17 -0.64 -14.99 6.80
C LEU A 17 0.11 -13.72 6.37
N ASP A 18 -0.26 -12.59 6.97
CA ASP A 18 0.42 -11.30 6.85
C ASP A 18 1.43 -10.97 7.95
N GLU A 19 2.08 -9.82 7.82
CA GLU A 19 3.09 -9.32 8.77
C GLU A 19 2.51 -9.12 10.18
N ARG A 20 1.19 -8.95 10.26
CA ARG A 20 0.42 -8.82 11.51
C ARG A 20 -0.18 -10.16 11.94
N GLN A 21 0.27 -11.27 11.33
CA GLN A 21 -0.21 -12.63 11.54
C GLN A 21 -1.71 -12.80 11.23
N GLN A 22 -2.28 -11.98 10.35
CA GLN A 22 -3.67 -12.06 9.93
C GLN A 22 -3.82 -12.90 8.66
N VAL A 23 -4.94 -13.62 8.54
CA VAL A 23 -5.26 -14.41 7.34
C VAL A 23 -5.62 -13.47 6.20
N ARG A 24 -4.94 -13.64 5.06
CA ARG A 24 -5.18 -12.93 3.81
C ARG A 24 -5.36 -13.90 2.65
N VAL A 25 -6.09 -13.43 1.65
CA VAL A 25 -6.27 -14.13 0.37
C VAL A 25 -5.07 -13.87 -0.54
N LEU A 26 -4.44 -14.95 -1.02
CA LEU A 26 -3.36 -14.91 -2.00
C LEU A 26 -3.95 -14.97 -3.41
N HIS A 27 -3.70 -13.92 -4.18
CA HIS A 27 -4.12 -13.81 -5.56
C HIS A 27 -3.00 -14.31 -6.48
N GLY A 28 -3.29 -15.29 -7.33
CA GLY A 28 -2.30 -15.84 -8.25
C GLY A 28 -2.96 -16.57 -9.42
N ILE A 29 -2.19 -16.76 -10.49
CA ILE A 29 -2.62 -17.50 -11.68
C ILE A 29 -2.10 -18.93 -11.55
N LYS A 30 -3.00 -19.90 -11.49
CA LYS A 30 -2.64 -21.32 -11.52
C LYS A 30 -2.35 -21.71 -12.97
N LEU A 31 -1.11 -22.10 -13.26
CA LEU A 31 -0.74 -22.65 -14.56
C LEU A 31 -1.30 -24.08 -14.69
N SER A 32 -1.69 -24.46 -15.90
CA SER A 32 -2.02 -25.85 -16.19
C SER A 32 -0.75 -26.71 -16.15
N GLU A 33 -0.94 -28.00 -15.85
CA GLU A 33 0.14 -28.97 -15.77
C GLU A 33 0.99 -29.00 -17.06
N ASP A 34 0.35 -28.90 -18.23
CA ASP A 34 1.03 -28.86 -19.53
C ASP A 34 1.94 -27.64 -19.70
N VAL A 35 1.54 -26.47 -19.18
CA VAL A 35 2.36 -25.25 -19.25
C VAL A 35 3.56 -25.37 -18.31
N VAL A 36 3.33 -25.88 -17.10
CA VAL A 36 4.41 -26.15 -16.13
C VAL A 36 5.42 -27.14 -16.69
N ASN A 37 4.98 -28.24 -17.29
CA ASN A 37 5.86 -29.25 -17.86
C ASN A 37 6.69 -28.72 -19.04
N ARG A 38 6.08 -27.90 -19.90
CA ARG A 38 6.80 -27.23 -20.99
C ARG A 38 7.87 -26.26 -20.48
N MET A 39 7.60 -25.53 -19.39
CA MET A 39 8.58 -24.61 -18.79
C MET A 39 9.74 -25.36 -18.12
N LYS A 40 9.46 -26.54 -17.55
CA LYS A 40 10.48 -27.41 -16.96
C LYS A 40 11.38 -28.05 -18.02
N GLN A 41 10.84 -28.34 -19.21
CA GLN A 41 11.62 -28.83 -20.33
C GLN A 41 12.37 -27.66 -20.98
N SER A 42 13.65 -27.49 -20.61
CA SER A 42 14.58 -26.56 -21.28
C SER A 42 14.50 -26.67 -22.81
N PRO A 43 14.70 -25.59 -23.61
CA PRO A 43 14.46 -25.57 -25.06
C PRO A 43 15.28 -26.59 -25.90
N GLN A 44 16.16 -27.37 -25.28
CA GLN A 44 17.02 -28.33 -25.97
C GLN A 44 16.33 -29.63 -26.42
N SER A 45 15.07 -29.90 -26.05
CA SER A 45 14.40 -31.15 -26.47
C SER A 45 13.76 -31.11 -27.87
N LYS A 46 13.96 -30.04 -28.65
CA LYS A 46 13.56 -30.01 -30.07
C LYS A 46 14.74 -29.74 -31.00
N ARG A 47 15.74 -30.63 -30.98
CA ARG A 47 16.38 -31.02 -32.24
C ARG A 47 15.63 -32.23 -32.77
N ASP A 48 15.22 -32.15 -34.03
CA ASP A 48 14.61 -33.23 -34.81
C ASP A 48 13.29 -33.80 -34.30
N ASN A 49 12.16 -33.24 -34.79
CA ASN A 49 11.34 -34.00 -35.73
C ASN A 49 10.10 -33.24 -36.21
N GLN A 50 9.73 -33.56 -37.46
CA GLN A 50 8.51 -33.26 -38.21
C GLN A 50 8.55 -31.93 -38.97
N ARG A 51 9.11 -31.86 -40.19
CA ARG A 51 8.74 -32.52 -41.47
C ARG A 51 7.39 -32.01 -42.04
N TRP A 52 7.46 -30.96 -42.88
CA TRP A 52 6.80 -30.66 -44.18
C TRP A 52 5.29 -31.03 -44.40
N PRO A 53 4.48 -30.33 -45.23
CA PRO A 53 4.89 -29.83 -46.55
C PRO A 53 4.45 -28.42 -46.96
N HIS A 54 5.37 -27.80 -47.70
CA HIS A 54 5.13 -26.69 -48.60
C HIS A 54 4.32 -27.19 -49.82
N PRO A 55 3.38 -26.40 -50.37
CA PRO A 55 2.93 -26.59 -51.74
C PRO A 55 3.78 -25.75 -52.70
N SER A 56 4.35 -26.43 -53.70
CA SER A 56 5.10 -25.86 -54.81
C SER A 56 4.18 -25.66 -56.02
N SER A 57 4.44 -24.57 -56.75
CA SER A 57 4.19 -24.32 -58.18
C SER A 57 2.75 -24.05 -58.66
N GLY A 58 2.56 -22.90 -59.32
CA GLY A 58 1.37 -22.63 -60.15
C GLY A 58 1.09 -21.15 -60.41
N THR A 59 1.83 -20.55 -61.33
CA THR A 59 1.41 -19.49 -62.28
C THR A 59 0.66 -18.25 -61.79
N VAL A 60 1.36 -17.13 -61.89
CA VAL A 60 0.91 -15.73 -61.81
C VAL A 60 -0.32 -15.47 -62.69
N GLN A 61 -1.38 -14.90 -62.12
CA GLN A 61 -2.27 -13.95 -62.78
C GLN A 61 -3.10 -13.19 -61.72
N SER A 62 -2.84 -11.89 -61.60
CA SER A 62 -3.65 -10.86 -60.92
C SER A 62 -4.25 -9.95 -62.02
N PRO A 63 -5.24 -9.05 -61.76
CA PRO A 63 -5.75 -8.63 -60.46
C PRO A 63 -7.28 -8.33 -60.38
N LEU A 64 -7.70 -7.95 -59.16
CA LEU A 64 -8.91 -7.21 -58.77
C LEU A 64 -10.27 -7.94 -58.72
N ALA A 65 -10.72 -8.20 -57.48
CA ALA A 65 -11.90 -7.57 -56.85
C ALA A 65 -12.65 -8.58 -55.95
N ALA A 66 -12.32 -8.61 -54.66
CA ALA A 66 -13.18 -9.27 -53.67
C ALA A 66 -12.93 -8.75 -52.24
N GLY A 67 -14.03 -8.42 -51.58
CA GLY A 67 -14.23 -8.80 -50.18
C GLY A 67 -13.74 -7.79 -49.14
N GLY A 68 -14.71 -7.18 -48.47
CA GLY A 68 -14.46 -6.23 -47.39
C GLY A 68 -13.80 -6.85 -46.16
N LYS A 69 -13.16 -5.99 -45.37
CA LYS A 69 -12.90 -6.19 -43.94
C LYS A 69 -12.75 -4.83 -43.28
N ARG A 70 -13.68 -4.54 -42.36
CA ARG A 70 -13.71 -3.34 -41.53
C ARG A 70 -12.75 -3.48 -40.34
N LYS A 71 -12.33 -2.29 -39.86
CA LYS A 71 -11.82 -1.92 -38.51
C LYS A 71 -10.31 -2.03 -38.27
N SER A 72 -9.63 -0.89 -38.43
CA SER A 72 -8.68 -0.40 -37.42
C SER A 72 -9.48 0.15 -36.21
N PRO A 73 -8.93 0.12 -34.98
CA PRO A 73 -8.04 1.21 -34.52
C PRO A 73 -6.88 0.71 -33.64
N THR A 74 -5.69 1.28 -33.79
CA THR A 74 -5.10 2.29 -32.88
C THR A 74 -4.62 1.73 -31.54
N GLY A 75 -3.32 1.90 -31.30
CA GLY A 75 -2.78 2.19 -29.96
C GLY A 75 -2.32 0.98 -29.17
N SER A 76 -1.08 0.54 -29.38
CA SER A 76 -0.30 0.01 -28.25
C SER A 76 0.06 1.18 -27.34
N MET A 77 -0.94 1.64 -26.60
CA MET A 77 -0.74 2.52 -25.46
C MET A 77 0.17 1.77 -24.51
N LEU A 78 1.29 2.41 -24.16
CA LEU A 78 2.15 2.01 -23.05
C LEU A 78 1.25 1.58 -21.89
N GLN A 79 1.20 0.29 -21.57
CA GLN A 79 0.71 -0.15 -20.26
C GLN A 79 1.80 0.20 -19.25
N VAL A 80 1.95 1.50 -19.00
CA VAL A 80 2.51 1.97 -17.75
C VAL A 80 1.59 1.41 -16.68
N ASP A 81 2.17 0.71 -15.73
CA ASP A 81 1.53 0.03 -14.62
C ASP A 81 0.74 1.04 -13.76
N VAL A 82 -0.48 1.38 -14.22
CA VAL A 82 -1.41 2.30 -13.59
C VAL A 82 -1.66 1.85 -12.14
N GLY A 83 -1.74 0.54 -11.90
CA GLY A 83 -1.91 -0.01 -10.54
C GLY A 83 -0.78 0.38 -9.59
N LYS A 84 0.47 0.36 -10.06
CA LYS A 84 1.64 0.72 -9.25
C LYS A 84 1.69 2.21 -8.92
N TYR A 85 1.31 3.08 -9.86
CA TYR A 85 1.29 4.53 -9.62
C TYR A 85 0.20 4.92 -8.61
N TYR A 86 -0.97 4.29 -8.67
CA TYR A 86 -2.10 4.59 -7.77
C TYR A 86 -1.86 4.04 -6.36
N PHE A 87 -1.27 2.85 -6.24
CA PHE A 87 -0.88 2.28 -4.94
C PHE A 87 0.21 3.10 -4.26
N CYS A 88 1.24 3.50 -5.02
CA CYS A 88 2.30 4.37 -4.50
C CYS A 88 1.74 5.74 -4.09
N SER A 89 0.89 6.36 -4.91
CA SER A 89 0.26 7.64 -4.58
C SER A 89 -0.67 7.55 -3.36
N LEU A 90 -1.38 6.43 -3.18
CA LEU A 90 -2.23 6.20 -2.01
C LEU A 90 -1.42 5.95 -0.73
N GLU A 91 -0.31 5.23 -0.82
CA GLU A 91 0.65 5.06 0.29
C GLU A 91 1.29 6.40 0.68
N LEU A 92 1.81 7.18 -0.28
CA LEU A 92 2.39 8.49 -0.02
C LEU A 92 1.39 9.46 0.63
N THR A 93 0.13 9.47 0.19
CA THR A 93 -0.91 10.33 0.76
C THR A 93 -1.38 9.84 2.14
N SER A 94 -1.32 8.53 2.41
CA SER A 94 -1.66 7.97 3.73
C SER A 94 -0.55 8.21 4.75
N SER A 95 0.71 7.96 4.36
CA SER A 95 1.89 8.22 5.19
C SER A 95 2.06 9.71 5.48
N GLY A 96 1.86 10.59 4.48
CA GLY A 96 1.94 12.04 4.69
C GLY A 96 0.90 12.57 5.68
N ARG A 97 -0.33 12.03 5.68
CA ARG A 97 -1.35 12.40 6.68
C ARG A 97 -0.96 11.93 8.08
N TYR A 98 -0.44 10.71 8.21
CA TYR A 98 0.00 10.21 9.51
C TYR A 98 1.13 11.06 10.11
N GLU A 99 2.12 11.44 9.29
CA GLU A 99 3.22 12.31 9.74
C GLU A 99 2.72 13.71 10.14
N GLN A 100 1.76 14.27 9.41
CA GLN A 100 1.14 15.54 9.76
C GLN A 100 0.41 15.46 11.11
N GLU A 101 -0.38 14.41 11.34
CA GLU A 101 -1.05 14.18 12.62
C GLU A 101 -0.05 14.03 13.78
N GLN A 102 1.06 13.31 13.55
CA GLN A 102 2.14 13.18 14.54
C GLN A 102 2.76 14.54 14.89
N ALA A 103 2.97 15.41 13.90
CA ALA A 103 3.49 16.76 14.13
C ALA A 103 2.53 17.61 14.98
N LEU A 104 1.23 17.56 14.68
CA LEU A 104 0.21 18.28 15.45
C LEU A 104 0.13 17.78 16.90
N VAL A 105 0.19 16.46 17.12
CA VAL A 105 0.20 15.88 18.47
C VAL A 105 1.43 16.34 19.25
N GLN A 106 2.61 16.35 18.64
CA GLN A 106 3.84 16.83 19.29
C GLN A 106 3.76 18.33 19.64
N GLU A 107 3.24 19.16 18.73
CA GLU A 107 3.03 20.59 18.96
C GLU A 107 2.07 20.83 20.13
N GLU A 108 0.93 20.13 20.15
CA GLU A 108 -0.06 20.25 21.23
C GLU A 108 0.52 19.83 22.59
N LEU A 109 1.28 18.74 22.65
CA LEU A 109 1.97 18.31 23.87
C LEU A 109 2.97 19.36 24.36
N LEU A 110 3.78 19.92 23.47
CA LEU A 110 4.73 20.98 23.81
C LEU A 110 4.00 22.23 24.34
N ARG A 111 2.91 22.60 23.69
CA ARG A 111 2.07 23.74 24.10
C ARG A 111 1.44 23.51 25.46
N LEU A 112 0.97 22.30 25.74
CA LEU A 112 0.42 21.92 27.05
C LEU A 112 1.49 21.98 28.15
N ALA A 113 2.66 21.38 27.91
CA ALA A 113 3.77 21.37 28.87
C ALA A 113 4.26 22.78 29.21
N LYS A 114 4.30 23.68 28.22
CA LYS A 114 4.62 25.08 28.44
C LYS A 114 3.60 25.76 29.36
N ARG A 115 2.31 25.62 29.06
CA ARG A 115 1.23 26.20 29.87
C ARG A 115 1.23 25.64 31.29
N GLU A 116 1.47 24.34 31.46
CA GLU A 116 1.53 23.69 32.77
C GLU A 116 2.69 24.24 33.61
N ARG A 117 3.88 24.37 33.01
CA ARG A 117 5.03 24.99 33.67
C ARG A 117 4.74 26.44 34.09
N GLU A 118 4.14 27.23 33.20
CA GLU A 118 3.77 28.61 33.49
C GLU A 118 2.77 28.69 34.66
N ALA A 119 1.69 27.92 34.61
CA ALA A 119 0.69 27.85 35.68
C ALA A 119 1.29 27.39 37.02
N ALA A 120 2.16 26.37 37.01
CA ALA A 120 2.87 25.92 38.20
C ALA A 120 3.80 27.02 38.76
N SER A 121 4.49 27.75 37.89
CA SER A 121 5.37 28.85 38.30
C SER A 121 4.59 30.03 38.89
N GLU A 122 3.43 30.37 38.33
CA GLU A 122 2.53 31.40 38.86
C GLU A 122 1.93 31.00 40.21
N ALA A 123 1.50 29.74 40.36
CA ALA A 123 1.01 29.20 41.63
C ALA A 123 2.08 29.26 42.73
N LEU A 124 3.34 28.95 42.39
CA LEU A 124 4.46 29.07 43.32
C LEU A 124 4.73 30.54 43.68
N ASN A 125 4.76 31.43 42.69
CA ASN A 125 5.02 32.86 42.92
C ASN A 125 3.93 33.49 43.81
N THR A 126 2.66 33.21 43.52
CA THR A 126 1.52 33.70 44.31
C THR A 126 1.56 33.20 45.76
N THR A 127 1.93 31.94 45.98
CA THR A 127 2.09 31.37 47.32
C THR A 127 3.23 32.04 48.08
N LEU A 128 4.39 32.22 47.44
CA LEU A 128 5.56 32.88 48.02
C LEU A 128 5.26 34.34 48.37
N GLN A 129 4.54 35.07 47.51
CA GLN A 129 4.12 36.43 47.82
C GLN A 129 3.17 36.49 49.01
N ARG A 130 2.22 35.55 49.12
CA ARG A 130 1.32 35.45 50.26
C ARG A 130 2.08 35.20 51.55
N GLU A 131 3.02 34.25 51.54
CA GLU A 131 3.89 33.95 52.68
C GLU A 131 4.68 35.19 53.13
N ARG A 132 5.37 35.86 52.19
CA ARG A 132 6.14 37.08 52.50
C ARG A 132 5.29 38.17 53.13
N LYS A 133 4.07 38.39 52.63
CA LYS A 133 3.14 39.36 53.21
C LYS A 133 2.76 38.96 54.64
N SER A 134 2.39 37.70 54.85
CA SER A 134 2.05 37.16 56.17
C SER A 134 3.20 37.31 57.17
N THR A 135 4.43 36.92 56.81
CA THR A 135 5.60 37.03 57.70
C THR A 135 5.91 38.49 58.04
N ASN A 136 5.75 39.41 57.08
CA ASN A 136 6.01 40.82 57.33
C ASN A 136 4.96 41.43 58.27
N GLU A 137 3.69 41.10 58.08
CA GLU A 137 2.60 41.51 58.98
C GLU A 137 2.82 40.97 60.41
N GLU A 138 3.23 39.71 60.54
CA GLU A 138 3.55 39.11 61.84
C GLU A 138 4.73 39.80 62.52
N ARG A 139 5.82 40.09 61.78
CA ARG A 139 6.97 40.86 62.30
C ARG A 139 6.57 42.25 62.77
N GLN A 140 5.72 42.96 62.01
CA GLN A 140 5.24 44.28 62.39
C GLN A 140 4.38 44.25 63.65
N LYS A 141 3.54 43.21 63.82
CA LYS A 141 2.75 43.00 65.05
C LYS A 141 3.64 42.69 66.24
N ALA A 142 4.65 41.83 66.07
CA ALA A 142 5.58 41.47 67.13
C ALA A 142 6.45 42.65 67.59
N ALA A 143 6.77 43.60 66.70
CA ALA A 143 7.51 44.81 67.06
C ALA A 143 6.68 45.88 67.78
N GLN A 144 5.34 45.72 67.82
CA GLN A 144 4.41 46.62 68.52
C GLN A 144 4.01 46.10 69.92
N LEU A 145 4.48 44.90 70.29
CA LEU A 145 4.35 44.29 71.62
C LEU A 145 5.62 44.57 72.45
#